data_AF-A0A3A9JAY9-F1
#
_entry.id   AF-A0A3A9JAY9-F1
#
_cell.length_a   1.000
_cell.length_b   1.000
_cell.length_c   1.000
_cell.angle_alpha   90.00
_cell.angle_beta   90.00
_cell.angle_gamma   90.00
#
_symmetry.space_group_name_H-M   'P 1'
#
loop_
_entity.id
_entity.type
_entity.pdbx_description
1 polymer ?
#
loop_
_entity_poly.entity_id
_entity_poly.type
_entity_poly.pdbx_seq_one_letter_code
_entity_poly.pdbx_strand_id
1 'polypeptide(L)'
;MTAGDRNRSAAAARGFVLVHQALGLYVGRLPTQSCWSKLNGAGRRAVATFATEAQARWHIDLWEGGWPEDEVAFGLSLHPVRVDLPDGWASLAALRAAGLEEHLGELAHAGWRGTAGHC
;
A
#
# COMPACT_ATOMS: atom_id res chain seq x y z
N MET A 1 10.70 4.26 42.31
CA MET A 1 9.80 5.41 42.09
C MET A 1 9.71 5.66 40.60
N THR A 2 8.54 5.33 40.07
CA THR A 2 8.10 5.42 38.67
C THR A 2 7.58 6.82 38.39
N ALA A 3 8.13 7.52 37.39
CA ALA A 3 7.53 8.69 36.73
C ALA A 3 8.39 9.02 35.50
N GLY A 4 7.89 9.19 34.28
CA GLY A 4 6.52 9.15 33.80
C GLY A 4 6.56 8.84 32.31
N ASP A 5 5.74 7.89 31.91
CA ASP A 5 4.65 8.14 30.97
C ASP A 5 4.92 9.28 29.96
N ARG A 6 5.84 9.04 29.02
CA ARG A 6 5.85 9.76 27.74
C ARG A 6 4.81 9.13 26.81
N ASN A 7 3.57 9.04 27.27
CA ASN A 7 2.40 8.85 26.42
C ASN A 7 2.12 10.17 25.68
N ARG A 8 3.07 10.56 24.83
CA ARG A 8 2.73 11.40 23.69
C ARG A 8 2.02 10.41 22.77
N SER A 9 0.69 10.38 22.83
CA SER A 9 -0.15 9.90 21.73
C SER A 9 0.27 10.71 20.51
N ALA A 10 1.37 10.30 19.87
CA ALA A 10 1.70 10.70 18.53
C ALA A 10 0.50 10.20 17.74
N ALA A 11 -0.42 11.10 17.42
CA ALA A 11 -1.47 10.83 16.46
C ALA A 11 -0.76 10.17 15.30
N ALA A 12 -1.01 8.87 15.12
CA ALA A 12 -0.20 8.10 14.21
C ALA A 12 -0.34 8.76 12.84
N ALA A 13 0.79 9.07 12.20
CA ALA A 13 0.75 9.74 10.90
C ALA A 13 -0.10 8.87 9.96
N ARG A 14 -1.06 9.50 9.27
CA ARG A 14 -1.93 8.81 8.32
C ARG A 14 -1.35 9.03 6.93
N GLY A 15 -1.34 7.96 6.13
CA GLY A 15 -0.96 7.98 4.73
C GLY A 15 -1.94 7.17 3.91
N PHE A 16 -1.65 7.05 2.62
CA PHE A 16 -2.48 6.34 1.66
C PHE A 16 -1.64 5.33 0.88
N VAL A 17 -2.22 4.18 0.61
CA VAL A 17 -1.65 3.17 -0.30
C VAL A 17 -2.61 2.95 -1.45
N LEU A 18 -2.05 2.64 -2.61
CA LEU A 18 -2.79 2.22 -3.79
C LEU A 18 -2.88 0.69 -3.81
N VAL A 19 -4.07 0.20 -4.07
CA VAL A 19 -4.38 -1.22 -4.16
C VAL A 19 -5.00 -1.47 -5.51
N HIS A 20 -4.47 -2.44 -6.22
CA HIS A 20 -5.10 -2.99 -7.42
C HIS A 20 -5.62 -4.40 -7.09
N GLN A 21 -6.91 -4.66 -7.31
CA GLN A 21 -7.56 -5.91 -6.90
C GLN A 21 -6.83 -7.15 -7.43
N ALA A 22 -6.41 -7.13 -8.71
CA ALA A 22 -5.69 -8.26 -9.32
C ALA A 22 -4.16 -8.27 -9.11
N LEU A 23 -3.53 -7.14 -8.78
CA LEU A 23 -2.05 -7.01 -8.78
C LEU A 23 -1.46 -6.82 -7.37
N GLY A 24 -2.28 -6.40 -6.41
CA GLY A 24 -1.88 -6.17 -5.02
C GLY A 24 -1.57 -4.70 -4.73
N LEU A 25 -0.66 -4.46 -3.79
CA LEU A 25 -0.27 -3.12 -3.35
C LEU A 25 0.72 -2.50 -4.34
N TYR A 26 0.57 -1.21 -4.61
CA TYR A 26 1.59 -0.45 -5.32
C TYR A 26 2.86 -0.40 -4.48
N VAL A 27 4.02 -0.77 -5.05
CA VAL A 27 5.28 -0.80 -4.32
C VAL A 27 6.42 -0.02 -4.97
N GLY A 28 6.11 0.71 -6.04
CA GLY A 28 7.06 1.55 -6.75
C GLY A 28 6.98 1.34 -8.27
N ARG A 29 8.04 1.70 -8.96
CA ARG A 29 8.11 1.58 -10.41
C ARG A 29 9.54 1.49 -10.92
N LEU A 30 9.67 1.00 -12.14
CA LEU A 30 10.83 1.20 -13.02
C LEU A 30 10.47 2.25 -14.09
N PRO A 31 11.42 2.70 -14.94
CA PRO A 31 11.18 3.76 -15.93
C PRO A 31 9.99 3.51 -16.85
N THR A 32 9.67 2.26 -17.16
CA THR A 32 8.63 1.87 -18.13
C THR A 32 7.47 1.09 -17.53
N GLN A 33 7.47 0.80 -16.22
CA GLN A 33 6.50 -0.12 -15.61
C GLN A 33 6.26 0.19 -14.14
N SER A 34 5.01 0.05 -13.70
CA SER A 34 4.64 0.11 -12.29
C SER A 34 4.74 -1.26 -11.63
N CYS A 35 5.36 -1.27 -10.45
CA CYS A 35 5.55 -2.47 -9.65
C CYS A 35 4.41 -2.64 -8.65
N TRP A 36 3.76 -3.79 -8.69
CA TRP A 36 2.69 -4.17 -7.76
C TRP A 36 3.06 -5.45 -7.05
N SER A 37 2.71 -5.57 -5.77
CA SER A 37 3.10 -6.72 -4.97
C SER A 37 2.08 -7.07 -3.90
N LYS A 38 1.89 -8.38 -3.70
CA LYS A 38 1.40 -8.91 -2.42
C LYS A 38 2.57 -8.97 -1.46
N LEU A 39 2.56 -8.07 -0.48
CA LEU A 39 3.68 -7.95 0.47
C LEU A 39 3.89 -9.25 1.26
N ASN A 40 5.07 -9.42 1.83
CA ASN A 40 5.57 -10.65 2.48
C ASN A 40 5.97 -11.79 1.52
N GLY A 41 5.25 -12.03 0.41
CA GLY A 41 5.65 -13.05 -0.58
C GLY A 41 6.92 -12.69 -1.36
N ALA A 42 7.23 -11.41 -1.47
CA ALA A 42 8.46 -10.89 -2.07
C ALA A 42 9.53 -10.50 -1.01
N GLY A 43 9.40 -10.96 0.24
CA GLY A 43 10.29 -10.59 1.35
C GLY A 43 10.13 -9.14 1.85
N ARG A 44 9.22 -8.36 1.27
CA ARG A 44 8.93 -6.97 1.67
C ARG A 44 8.01 -6.94 2.89
N ARG A 45 8.41 -6.20 3.93
CA ARG A 45 7.69 -6.11 5.22
C ARG A 45 6.96 -4.78 5.43
N ALA A 46 7.08 -3.87 4.47
CA ALA A 46 6.47 -2.55 4.50
C ALA A 46 6.27 -2.01 3.07
N VAL A 47 5.44 -0.99 2.93
CA VAL A 47 5.20 -0.27 1.69
C VAL A 47 5.28 1.24 1.92
N ALA A 48 5.79 1.96 0.94
CA ALA A 48 5.79 3.42 0.95
C ALA A 48 4.35 3.93 0.85
N THR A 49 4.06 5.02 1.55
CA THR A 49 2.74 5.66 1.52
C THR A 49 2.80 7.01 0.84
N PHE A 50 1.65 7.45 0.33
CA PHE A 50 1.44 8.82 -0.09
C PHE A 50 0.91 9.64 1.08
N ALA A 51 1.34 10.90 1.19
CA ALA A 51 0.89 11.76 2.29
C ALA A 51 -0.59 12.17 2.13
N THR A 52 -1.08 12.25 0.89
CA THR A 52 -2.46 12.63 0.56
C THR A 52 -3.03 11.80 -0.59
N GLU A 53 -4.36 11.68 -0.66
CA GLU A 53 -5.04 11.06 -1.81
C GLU A 53 -4.72 11.78 -3.12
N ALA A 54 -4.65 13.11 -3.10
CA ALA A 54 -4.33 13.91 -4.27
C ALA A 54 -2.93 13.58 -4.83
N GLN A 55 -1.95 13.37 -3.94
CA GLN A 55 -0.60 12.95 -4.34
C GLN A 55 -0.61 11.55 -4.97
N ALA A 56 -1.38 10.61 -4.39
CA ALA A 56 -1.48 9.26 -4.93
C ALA A 56 -2.18 9.23 -6.30
N ARG A 57 -3.26 10.02 -6.47
CA ARG A 57 -3.96 10.17 -7.75
C ARG A 57 -3.08 10.78 -8.81
N TRP A 58 -2.42 11.88 -8.49
CA TRP A 58 -1.48 12.55 -9.41
C TRP A 58 -0.35 11.62 -9.84
N HIS A 59 0.14 10.77 -8.95
CA HIS A 59 1.17 9.78 -9.27
C HIS A 59 0.68 8.77 -10.32
N ILE A 60 -0.52 8.23 -10.17
CA ILE A 60 -1.08 7.31 -11.18
C ILE A 60 -1.42 8.03 -12.48
N ASP A 61 -2.01 9.22 -12.40
CA ASP A 61 -2.34 10.04 -13.57
C ASP A 61 -1.12 10.30 -14.46
N LEU A 62 0.00 10.66 -13.83
CA LEU A 62 1.25 10.92 -14.53
C LEU A 62 1.88 9.66 -15.16
N TRP A 63 1.74 8.50 -14.52
CA TRP A 63 2.56 7.33 -14.84
C TRP A 63 1.82 6.16 -15.50
N GLU A 64 0.52 6.03 -15.28
CA GLU A 64 -0.34 5.05 -15.97
C GLU A 64 -1.08 5.66 -17.18
N GLY A 65 -0.81 6.94 -17.49
CA GLY A 65 -1.42 7.64 -18.62
C GLY A 65 -2.84 8.14 -18.36
N GLY A 66 -3.20 8.31 -17.09
CA GLY A 66 -4.50 8.80 -16.66
C GLY A 66 -4.99 8.08 -15.42
N TRP A 67 -5.64 8.80 -14.50
CA TRP A 67 -6.49 8.13 -13.53
C TRP A 67 -7.72 7.55 -14.24
N PRO A 68 -8.05 6.25 -14.06
CA PRO A 68 -9.19 5.66 -14.75
C PRO A 68 -10.48 6.38 -14.33
N GLU A 69 -11.31 6.77 -15.30
CA GLU A 69 -12.62 7.39 -15.04
C GLU A 69 -13.53 6.47 -14.20
N ASP A 70 -13.32 5.16 -14.33
CA ASP A 70 -13.98 4.13 -13.54
C ASP A 70 -12.93 3.32 -12.72
N GLU A 71 -12.63 3.81 -11.53
CA GLU A 71 -11.76 3.17 -10.52
C GLU A 71 -12.19 1.71 -10.25
N VAL A 72 -13.50 1.44 -10.26
CA VAL A 72 -14.08 0.12 -9.95
C VAL A 72 -13.85 -0.85 -11.11
N ALA A 73 -14.07 -0.40 -12.36
CA ALA A 73 -13.79 -1.21 -13.54
C ALA A 73 -12.29 -1.52 -13.71
N PHE A 74 -11.42 -0.61 -13.28
CA PHE A 74 -9.96 -0.82 -13.29
C PHE A 74 -9.45 -1.57 -12.06
N GLY A 75 -10.31 -1.80 -11.05
CA GLY A 75 -9.95 -2.48 -9.81
C GLY A 75 -8.92 -1.71 -8.97
N LEU A 76 -8.82 -0.39 -9.12
CA LEU A 76 -7.88 0.47 -8.38
C LEU A 76 -8.60 1.17 -7.24
N SER A 77 -8.02 1.14 -6.04
CA SER A 77 -8.57 1.82 -4.87
C SER A 77 -7.49 2.46 -4.00
N LEU A 78 -7.87 3.52 -3.29
CA LEU A 78 -7.04 4.18 -2.28
C LEU A 78 -7.48 3.76 -0.89
N HIS A 79 -6.52 3.30 -0.09
CA HIS A 79 -6.78 2.89 1.28
C HIS A 79 -5.99 3.76 2.26
N PRO A 80 -6.66 4.39 3.24
CA PRO A 80 -5.97 5.07 4.32
C PRO A 80 -5.32 4.06 5.25
N VAL A 81 -4.05 4.27 5.57
CA VAL A 81 -3.28 3.40 6.45
C VAL A 81 -2.53 4.23 7.49
N ARG A 82 -2.16 3.57 8.58
CA ARG A 82 -1.23 4.12 9.54
C ARG A 82 0.20 4.08 8.96
N VAL A 83 0.90 5.19 9.06
CA VAL A 83 2.35 5.27 8.85
C VAL A 83 3.01 5.06 10.20
N ASP A 84 3.54 3.86 10.41
CA ASP A 84 4.10 3.40 11.69
C ASP A 84 5.61 3.14 11.64
N LEU A 85 6.23 3.34 10.48
CA LEU A 85 7.67 3.24 10.28
C LEU A 85 8.26 4.61 9.84
N PRO A 86 9.56 4.84 10.07
CA PRO A 86 10.26 6.04 9.59
C PRO A 86 10.08 6.26 8.08
N ASP A 87 10.30 7.50 7.62
CA ASP A 87 10.33 7.86 6.19
C ASP A 87 9.04 7.59 5.40
N GLY A 88 7.89 7.52 6.07
CA GLY A 88 6.60 7.41 5.38
C GLY A 88 6.17 5.98 5.03
N TRP A 89 6.69 4.98 5.73
CA TRP A 89 6.38 3.57 5.46
C TRP A 89 5.26 3.03 6.36
N ALA A 90 4.42 2.16 5.80
CA ALA A 90 3.41 1.39 6.52
C ALA A 90 3.83 -0.08 6.63
N SER A 91 3.89 -0.60 7.86
CA SER A 91 4.21 -1.99 8.14
C SER A 91 3.05 -2.94 7.80
N LEU A 92 3.33 -4.25 7.73
CA LEU A 92 2.27 -5.27 7.60
C LEU A 92 1.18 -5.14 8.69
N ALA A 93 1.54 -4.72 9.90
CA ALA A 93 0.57 -4.55 10.98
C ALA A 93 -0.38 -3.38 10.69
N ALA A 94 0.15 -2.26 10.18
CA ALA A 94 -0.67 -1.13 9.76
C ALA A 94 -1.60 -1.47 8.59
N LEU A 95 -1.14 -2.28 7.63
CA LEU A 95 -1.94 -2.73 6.50
C LEU A 95 -3.07 -3.67 6.93
N ARG A 96 -2.80 -4.62 7.84
CA ARG A 96 -3.86 -5.46 8.43
C ARG A 96 -4.90 -4.65 9.19
N ALA A 97 -4.44 -3.68 9.98
CA ALA A 97 -5.35 -2.79 10.72
C ALA A 97 -6.23 -1.94 9.79
N ALA A 98 -5.78 -1.69 8.56
CA ALA A 98 -6.57 -1.03 7.51
C ALA A 98 -7.47 -1.99 6.71
N GLY A 99 -7.54 -3.27 7.08
CA GLY A 99 -8.40 -4.27 6.43
C GLY A 99 -7.80 -4.90 5.17
N LEU A 100 -6.50 -4.71 4.90
CA LEU A 100 -5.86 -5.14 3.65
C LEU A 100 -5.29 -6.56 3.71
N GLU A 101 -5.78 -7.41 4.61
CA GLU A 101 -5.26 -8.77 4.85
C GLU A 101 -5.18 -9.61 3.55
N GLU A 102 -6.16 -9.45 2.64
CA GLU A 102 -6.22 -10.14 1.34
C GLU A 102 -5.11 -9.75 0.35
N HIS A 103 -4.36 -8.68 0.65
CA HIS A 103 -3.23 -8.21 -0.14
C HIS A 103 -1.88 -8.54 0.51
N LEU A 104 -1.85 -9.32 1.60
CA LEU A 104 -0.65 -9.69 2.35
C LEU A 104 -0.42 -11.21 2.34
N GLY A 105 0.81 -11.66 2.07
CA GLY A 105 1.24 -13.07 2.17
C GLY A 105 1.47 -13.80 0.84
N GLU A 106 2.13 -14.96 0.92
CA GLU A 106 2.40 -15.88 -0.22
C GLU A 106 1.13 -16.54 -0.80
N LEU A 107 -0.01 -16.48 -0.09
CA LEU A 107 -1.20 -17.31 -0.35
C LEU A 107 -2.52 -16.52 -0.33
N ALA A 108 -2.52 -15.23 -0.66
CA ALA A 108 -3.74 -14.43 -0.47
C ALA A 108 -4.89 -14.73 -1.49
N HIS A 109 -4.75 -15.71 -2.40
CA HIS A 109 -5.90 -16.40 -3.04
C HIS A 109 -5.44 -17.65 -3.82
N ALA A 110 -6.25 -18.72 -3.85
CA ALA A 110 -5.96 -19.91 -4.68
C ALA A 110 -5.91 -19.59 -6.20
N GLY A 111 -6.55 -18.51 -6.63
CA GLY A 111 -6.56 -18.03 -8.02
C GLY A 111 -5.27 -17.34 -8.49
N TRP A 112 -4.26 -17.20 -7.61
CA TRP A 112 -3.04 -16.41 -7.89
C TRP A 112 -1.80 -17.28 -8.08
N ARG A 113 -1.97 -18.61 -8.14
CA ARG A 113 -0.88 -19.59 -8.36
C ARG A 113 -0.17 -19.48 -9.73
N GLY A 114 -0.39 -18.42 -10.51
CA GLY A 114 0.17 -18.26 -11.86
C GLY A 114 0.56 -16.85 -12.29
N THR A 115 0.29 -15.83 -11.48
CA THR A 115 0.59 -14.43 -11.84
C THR A 115 1.46 -13.83 -10.75
N ALA A 116 2.77 -14.00 -10.91
CA ALA A 116 3.73 -13.19 -10.16
C ALA A 116 3.38 -11.72 -10.41
N GLY A 117 3.25 -10.94 -9.33
CA GLY A 117 3.00 -9.51 -9.43
C GLY A 117 3.98 -8.88 -10.40
N HIS A 118 3.46 -8.11 -11.36
CA HIS A 118 4.30 -7.42 -12.32
C HIS A 118 5.23 -6.47 -11.56
N CYS A 119 6.54 -6.70 -11.72
CA CYS A 119 7.54 -5.66 -11.56
C CYS A 119 7.42 -4.69 -12.71
#